data_AF-A0A2M7PVC1-F1
#
_entry.id   AF-A0A2M7PVC1-F1
#
_cell.length_a   1.000
_cell.length_b   1.000
_cell.length_c   1.000
_cell.angle_alpha   90.00
_cell.angle_beta   90.00
_cell.angle_gamma   90.00
#
_symmetry.space_group_name_H-M   'P 1'
#
loop_
_entity.id
_entity.type
_entity.pdbx_description
1 polymer ?
#
loop_
_entity_poly.entity_id
_entity_poly.type
_entity_poly.pdbx_seq_one_letter_code
_entity_poly.pdbx_strand_id
1 'polypeptide(L)'
;EIRYLYATILIEQKEWDLAGKILLSILYLEPNHLAAQLSLSDIYKRLGKNHQAMKQSLNLIRCLDSWDDDEIVPDLDGMTAGRLRQMVKMSMG
;
A
#
# COMPACT_ATOMS: atom_id res chain seq x y z
N GLU A 1 13.01 -3.37 3.54
CA GLU A 1 13.58 -3.55 2.18
C GLU A 1 13.47 -4.97 1.60
N ILE A 2 14.27 -5.97 2.01
CA ILE A 2 14.31 -7.30 1.31
C ILE A 2 12.94 -7.99 1.23
N ARG A 3 12.15 -7.98 2.31
CA ARG A 3 10.79 -8.58 2.30
C ARG A 3 9.84 -7.86 1.34
N TYR A 4 9.96 -6.54 1.22
CA TYR A 4 9.11 -5.76 0.32
C TYR A 4 9.48 -6.03 -1.14
N LEU A 5 10.78 -6.08 -1.46
CA LEU A 5 11.25 -6.49 -2.78
C LEU A 5 10.75 -7.89 -3.17
N TYR A 6 10.77 -8.85 -2.24
CA TYR A 6 10.22 -10.18 -2.49
C TYR A 6 8.70 -10.13 -2.76
N ALA A 7 7.95 -9.32 -2.01
CA ALA A 7 6.54 -9.10 -2.31
C ALA A 7 6.32 -8.52 -3.71
N THR A 8 7.14 -7.55 -4.13
CA THR A 8 7.09 -6.97 -5.48
C THR A 8 7.36 -8.01 -6.56
N ILE A 9 8.34 -8.90 -6.37
CA ILE A 9 8.60 -9.99 -7.33
C ILE A 9 7.37 -10.92 -7.44
N LEU A 10 6.73 -11.27 -6.33
CA LEU A 10 5.51 -12.08 -6.33
C LEU A 10 4.34 -11.36 -7.02
N ILE A 11 4.21 -10.05 -6.83
CA ILE A 11 3.23 -9.19 -7.53
C ILE A 11 3.43 -9.28 -9.04
N GLU A 12 4.67 -9.12 -9.52
CA GLU A 12 4.98 -9.23 -10.96
C GLU A 12 4.69 -10.62 -11.53
N GLN A 13 4.88 -11.67 -10.72
CA GLN A 13 4.52 -13.04 -11.06
C GLN A 13 3.01 -13.34 -10.95
N LYS A 14 2.20 -12.37 -10.50
CA LYS A 14 0.77 -12.51 -10.23
C LYS A 14 0.43 -13.52 -9.13
N GLU A 15 1.38 -13.82 -8.27
CA GLU A 15 1.23 -14.68 -7.08
C GLU A 15 0.57 -13.91 -5.94
N TRP A 16 -0.65 -13.43 -6.16
CA TRP A 16 -1.35 -12.45 -5.31
C TRP A 16 -1.52 -12.90 -3.86
N ASP A 17 -1.86 -14.17 -3.63
CA ASP A 17 -2.05 -14.71 -2.28
C ASP A 17 -0.73 -14.78 -1.50
N LEU A 18 0.37 -15.16 -2.16
CA LEU A 18 1.70 -15.18 -1.55
C LEU A 18 2.19 -13.76 -1.26
N ALA A 19 2.08 -12.86 -2.24
CA ALA A 19 2.43 -11.46 -2.06
C ALA A 19 1.66 -10.84 -0.89
N GLY A 20 0.34 -11.09 -0.80
CA GLY A 20 -0.49 -10.62 0.30
C GLY A 20 -0.01 -11.12 1.68
N LYS A 21 0.42 -12.38 1.80
CA LYS A 21 0.98 -12.92 3.05
C LYS A 21 2.29 -12.22 3.44
N ILE A 22 3.16 -11.96 2.48
CA ILE A 22 4.42 -11.24 2.73
C ILE A 22 4.13 -9.80 3.18
N LEU A 23 3.24 -9.09 2.48
CA LEU A 23 2.87 -7.72 2.85
C LEU A 23 2.23 -7.64 4.24
N LEU A 24 1.36 -8.59 4.59
CA LEU A 24 0.80 -8.68 5.95
C LEU A 24 1.91 -8.87 7.00
N SER A 25 2.92 -9.69 6.71
CA SER A 25 4.06 -9.87 7.62
C SER A 25 4.89 -8.59 7.80
N ILE A 26 5.01 -7.77 6.74
CA ILE A 26 5.67 -6.47 6.82
C ILE A 26 4.85 -5.54 7.71
N LEU A 27 3.54 -5.42 7.47
CA LEU A 27 2.65 -4.55 8.23
C LEU A 27 2.48 -4.97 9.70
N TYR A 28 2.68 -6.24 10.03
CA TYR A 28 2.72 -6.70 11.41
C TYR A 28 3.93 -6.13 12.18
N LEU A 29 5.09 -6.00 11.51
CA LEU A 29 6.32 -5.48 12.09
C LEU A 29 6.40 -3.95 12.01
N GLU A 30 5.92 -3.39 10.89
CA GLU A 30 5.98 -1.98 10.55
C GLU A 30 4.59 -1.50 10.10
N PRO A 31 3.67 -1.22 11.04
CA PRO A 31 2.29 -0.87 10.72
C PRO A 31 2.11 0.35 9.81
N ASN A 32 3.11 1.25 9.79
CA ASN A 32 3.13 2.48 9.01
C ASN A 32 3.92 2.36 7.70
N HIS A 33 4.24 1.15 7.22
CA HIS A 33 4.93 0.95 5.95
C HIS A 33 3.99 1.28 4.77
N LEU A 34 4.02 2.53 4.31
CA LEU A 34 3.07 3.09 3.33
C LEU A 34 3.02 2.30 2.02
N ALA A 35 4.19 1.94 1.47
CA ALA A 35 4.26 1.16 0.24
C ALA A 35 3.58 -0.23 0.39
N ALA A 36 3.77 -0.90 1.52
CA ALA A 36 3.14 -2.19 1.79
C ALA A 36 1.62 -2.07 1.99
N GLN A 37 1.13 -0.99 2.61
CA GLN A 37 -0.30 -0.70 2.73
C GLN A 37 -0.95 -0.47 1.36
N LEU A 38 -0.28 0.31 0.49
CA LEU A 38 -0.72 0.58 -0.87
C LEU A 38 -0.79 -0.72 -1.70
N SER A 39 0.32 -1.47 -1.76
CA SER A 39 0.36 -2.75 -2.50
C SER A 39 -0.67 -3.75 -1.98
N LEU A 40 -0.90 -3.82 -0.66
CA LEU A 40 -1.87 -4.75 -0.09
C LEU A 40 -3.31 -4.35 -0.43
N SER A 41 -3.60 -3.04 -0.49
CA SER A 41 -4.90 -2.55 -0.98
C SER A 41 -5.14 -2.99 -2.42
N ASP A 42 -4.16 -2.80 -3.30
CA ASP A 42 -4.26 -3.19 -4.71
C ASP A 42 -4.40 -4.71 -4.90
N ILE A 43 -3.66 -5.51 -4.14
CA ILE A 43 -3.81 -6.97 -4.13
C ILE A 43 -5.23 -7.37 -3.70
N TYR A 44 -5.76 -6.76 -2.64
CA TYR A 44 -7.12 -7.06 -2.21
C TYR A 44 -8.16 -6.71 -3.27
N LYS A 45 -8.00 -5.62 -4.01
CA LYS A 45 -8.89 -5.32 -5.15
C LYS A 45 -8.80 -6.39 -6.23
N ARG A 46 -7.59 -6.82 -6.61
CA ARG A 46 -7.37 -7.89 -7.60
C ARG A 46 -8.00 -9.22 -7.19
N LEU A 47 -8.03 -9.50 -5.88
CA LEU A 47 -8.66 -10.69 -5.30
C LEU A 47 -10.18 -10.54 -5.06
N GLY A 48 -10.79 -9.42 -5.44
CA GLY A 48 -12.22 -9.13 -5.18
C GLY A 48 -12.56 -8.86 -3.71
N LYS A 49 -11.54 -8.69 -2.86
CA LYS A 49 -11.64 -8.46 -1.41
C LYS A 49 -11.84 -6.97 -1.11
N ASN A 50 -12.90 -6.38 -1.68
CA ASN A 50 -13.14 -4.93 -1.69
C ASN A 50 -13.19 -4.30 -0.30
N HIS A 51 -13.77 -4.98 0.69
CA HIS A 51 -13.82 -4.49 2.06
C HIS A 51 -12.42 -4.39 2.68
N GLN A 52 -11.57 -5.42 2.49
CA GLN A 52 -10.19 -5.37 2.98
C GLN A 52 -9.36 -4.31 2.25
N ALA A 53 -9.55 -4.16 0.93
CA ALA A 53 -8.90 -3.10 0.16
C ALA A 53 -9.26 -1.71 0.72
N MET A 54 -10.56 -1.45 0.90
CA MET A 54 -11.06 -0.20 1.47
C MET A 54 -10.43 0.10 2.83
N LYS A 55 -10.37 -0.90 3.72
CA LYS A 55 -9.73 -0.76 5.04
C LYS A 55 -8.26 -0.35 4.94
N GLN A 56 -7.49 -0.96 4.02
CA GLN A 56 -6.08 -0.61 3.85
C GLN A 56 -5.90 0.78 3.26
N SER A 57 -6.73 1.16 2.28
CA SER A 57 -6.72 2.53 1.72
C SER A 57 -7.03 3.59 2.78
N LEU A 58 -7.98 3.35 3.68
CA LEU A 58 -8.30 4.26 4.77
C LEU A 58 -7.17 4.37 5.80
N ASN A 59 -6.52 3.25 6.13
CA ASN A 59 -5.34 3.27 7.00
C ASN A 59 -4.20 4.10 6.40
N LEU A 60 -3.97 3.95 5.09
CA LEU A 60 -2.96 4.70 4.35
C LEU A 60 -3.27 6.21 4.37
N ILE A 61 -4.51 6.60 4.06
CA ILE A 61 -4.93 8.01 4.14
C ILE A 61 -4.72 8.57 5.55
N ARG A 62 -5.16 7.85 6.59
CA ARG A 62 -4.98 8.28 7.98
C ARG A 62 -3.50 8.45 8.36
N CYS A 63 -2.61 7.59 7.86
CA CYS A 63 -1.18 7.73 8.11
C CYS A 63 -0.60 8.97 7.43
N LEU A 64 -1.14 9.33 6.26
CA LEU A 64 -0.73 10.50 5.51
C LEU A 64 -1.34 11.80 6.09
N ASP A 65 -2.44 11.78 6.83
CA ASP A 65 -3.11 13.02 7.29
C ASP A 65 -2.21 13.97 8.12
N SER A 66 -1.13 13.47 8.73
CA SER A 66 -0.15 14.29 9.46
C SER A 66 1.02 14.80 8.61
N TRP A 67 1.06 14.47 7.32
CA TRP A 67 2.16 14.80 6.39
C TRP A 67 1.78 16.02 5.54
N ASP A 68 2.73 16.93 5.36
CA ASP A 68 2.58 18.06 4.45
C ASP A 68 2.34 17.57 3.01
N ASP A 69 1.52 18.27 2.23
CA ASP A 69 1.15 17.85 0.87
C ASP A 69 2.37 17.65 -0.03
N ASP A 70 3.40 18.49 0.13
CA ASP A 70 4.63 18.49 -0.67
C ASP A 70 5.70 17.52 -0.15
N GLU A 71 5.48 16.88 1.01
CA GLU A 71 6.43 15.93 1.58
C GLU A 71 6.56 14.69 0.68
N ILE A 72 7.81 14.32 0.35
CA ILE A 72 8.09 13.16 -0.50
C ILE A 72 7.92 11.90 0.34
N VAL A 73 7.08 10.98 -0.15
CA VAL A 73 6.89 9.68 0.48
C VAL A 73 8.08 8.78 0.16
N PRO A 74 8.82 8.28 1.17
CA PRO A 74 9.90 7.33 0.95
C PRO A 74 9.42 6.11 0.18
N ASP A 75 10.30 5.58 -0.67
CA ASP A 75 10.10 4.31 -1.39
C ASP A 75 8.89 4.27 -2.35
N LEU A 76 8.35 5.44 -2.75
CA LEU A 76 7.27 5.59 -3.73
C LEU A 76 7.66 6.53 -4.89
N ASP A 77 8.86 6.34 -5.45
CA ASP A 77 9.33 6.98 -6.69
C ASP A 77 9.18 8.52 -6.73
N GLY A 78 9.44 9.19 -5.60
CA GLY A 78 9.37 10.65 -5.51
C GLY A 78 7.94 11.20 -5.43
N MET A 79 6.93 10.35 -5.21
CA MET A 79 5.55 10.77 -5.04
C MET A 79 5.38 11.58 -3.76
N THR A 80 4.71 12.74 -3.87
CA THR A 80 4.34 13.56 -2.73
C THR A 80 3.16 12.96 -1.96
N ALA A 81 3.06 13.21 -0.65
CA ALA A 81 1.97 12.74 0.19
C ALA A 81 0.59 13.20 -0.30
N GLY A 82 0.47 14.45 -0.77
CA GLY A 82 -0.77 14.98 -1.34
C GLY A 82 -1.21 14.22 -2.59
N ARG A 83 -0.28 13.98 -3.53
CA ARG A 83 -0.54 13.18 -4.73
C ARG A 83 -0.97 11.75 -4.40
N LEU A 84 -0.31 11.11 -3.44
CA LEU A 84 -0.65 9.76 -3.00
C LEU A 84 -2.06 9.70 -2.40
N ARG A 85 -2.41 10.64 -1.50
CA ARG A 85 -3.76 10.75 -0.94
C ARG A 85 -4.82 10.90 -2.04
N GLN A 86 -4.57 11.76 -3.03
CA GLN A 86 -5.48 11.95 -4.16
C GLN A 86 -5.67 10.65 -4.96
N MET A 87 -4.58 9.97 -5.32
CA MET A 87 -4.62 8.73 -6.08
C MET A 87 -5.40 7.64 -5.35
N VAL A 88 -5.13 7.46 -4.05
CA VAL A 88 -5.82 6.46 -3.23
C VAL A 88 -7.32 6.76 -3.17
N LYS A 89 -7.71 8.02 -2.93
CA LYS A 89 -9.13 8.44 -2.93
C LYS A 89 -9.83 8.17 -4.26
N MET A 90 -9.17 8.46 -5.39
CA MET A 90 -9.73 8.18 -6.73
C MET A 90 -9.93 6.68 -6.98
N SER A 91 -9.06 5.84 -6.39
CA SER A 91 -9.13 4.38 -6.55
C SER A 91 -10.18 3.70 -5.66
N MET A 92 -10.83 4.44 -4.76
CA MET A 92 -11.82 3.94 -3.80
C MET A 92 -13.27 4.09 -4.29
N GLY A 93 -13.52 4.93 -5.29
CA GLY A 93 -14.83 5.10 -5.94
C GLY A 93 -15.00 4.13 -7.11
#